data_AF-A0A2G2UUY4-F1
#
_entry.id   AF-A0A2G2UUY4-F1
#
_cell.length_a   1.000
_cell.length_b   1.000
_cell.length_c   1.000
_cell.angle_alpha   90.00
_cell.angle_beta   90.00
_cell.angle_gamma   90.00
#
_symmetry.space_group_name_H-M   'P 1'
#
loop_
_entity.id
_entity.type
_entity.pdbx_description
1 polymer ?
#
loop_
_entity_poly.entity_id
_entity_poly.type
_entity_poly.pdbx_seq_one_letter_code
_entity_poly.pdbx_strand_id
1 'polypeptide(L)'
;MHWEVLNLKIKDWLNAVDVAMKTLFNGERILSDYVFASNDAIRESCFTEISKDGAMTLFSFPEIVAKNSKKSAEKVFRLLDMYTSIVEHCPDIEATFPFDSESVIRSQALTSLVKLGESIRTALSEFEISLLKESSKTIIAATYSQISWENLFLRLKVHCRNHTLALLIPMSLRHRRSHSDLHG
;
A
#
# COMPACT_ATOMS: atom_id res chain seq x y z
N MET A 1 10.79 10.89 -12.27
CA MET A 1 11.22 9.58 -12.81
C MET A 1 10.22 9.12 -13.86
N HIS A 2 10.68 8.49 -14.94
CA HIS A 2 9.80 7.90 -15.96
C HIS A 2 9.01 6.72 -15.35
N TRP A 3 7.81 6.45 -15.84
CA TRP A 3 6.87 5.51 -15.18
C TRP A 3 7.44 4.09 -15.13
N GLU A 4 8.10 3.67 -16.19
CA GLU A 4 8.68 2.37 -16.42
C GLU A 4 9.73 2.07 -15.34
N VAL A 5 10.62 3.04 -15.09
CA VAL A 5 11.62 2.93 -14.03
C VAL A 5 10.97 2.91 -12.65
N LEU A 6 9.96 3.75 -12.41
CA LEU A 6 9.25 3.77 -11.13
C LEU A 6 8.52 2.46 -10.86
N ASN A 7 7.87 1.89 -11.88
CA ASN A 7 7.15 0.63 -11.82
C ASN A 7 8.09 -0.55 -11.53
N LEU A 8 9.30 -0.55 -12.08
CA LEU A 8 10.34 -1.51 -11.71
C LEU A 8 10.72 -1.37 -10.23
N LYS A 9 11.00 -0.14 -9.78
CA LYS A 9 11.31 0.12 -8.35
C LYS A 9 10.19 -0.28 -7.40
N ILE A 10 8.93 -0.11 -7.80
CA ILE A 10 7.77 -0.56 -7.00
C ILE A 10 7.77 -2.09 -6.88
N LYS A 11 8.02 -2.81 -7.98
CA LYS A 11 8.11 -4.28 -7.95
C LYS A 11 9.29 -4.76 -7.09
N ASP A 12 10.44 -4.12 -7.23
CA ASP A 12 11.61 -4.43 -6.40
C ASP A 12 11.31 -4.17 -4.93
N TRP A 13 10.63 -3.07 -4.62
CA TRP A 13 10.20 -2.74 -3.26
C TRP A 13 9.21 -3.76 -2.69
N LEU A 14 8.25 -4.24 -3.48
CA LEU A 14 7.29 -5.27 -3.05
C LEU A 14 7.98 -6.58 -2.65
N ASN A 15 9.05 -6.97 -3.36
CA ASN A 15 9.85 -8.12 -2.98
C ASN A 15 10.75 -7.81 -1.77
N ALA A 16 11.33 -6.61 -1.74
CA ALA A 16 12.26 -6.20 -0.69
C ALA A 16 11.57 -6.10 0.67
N VAL A 17 10.33 -5.60 0.75
CA VAL A 17 9.61 -5.48 2.03
C VAL A 17 9.33 -6.84 2.67
N ASP A 18 8.98 -7.85 1.87
CA ASP A 18 8.77 -9.22 2.35
C ASP A 18 10.05 -9.82 2.94
N VAL A 19 11.16 -9.73 2.21
CA VAL A 19 12.47 -10.20 2.66
C VAL A 19 12.96 -9.43 3.88
N ALA A 20 12.81 -8.10 3.87
CA ALA A 20 13.25 -7.24 4.96
C ALA A 20 12.52 -7.57 6.27
N MET A 21 11.20 -7.73 6.23
CA MET A 21 10.40 -8.06 7.42
C MET A 21 10.66 -9.48 7.91
N LYS A 22 10.54 -10.47 7.04
CA LYS A 22 10.58 -11.89 7.44
C LYS A 22 11.99 -12.38 7.77
N THR A 23 13.01 -11.78 7.17
CA THR A 23 14.39 -12.25 7.28
C THR A 23 15.27 -11.24 8.00
N LEU A 24 15.40 -10.02 7.49
CA LEU A 24 16.44 -9.09 7.96
C LEU A 24 16.12 -8.54 9.36
N PHE A 25 14.96 -7.90 9.52
CA PHE A 25 14.60 -7.28 10.79
C PHE A 25 14.26 -8.33 11.85
N ASN A 26 13.51 -9.37 11.48
CA ASN A 26 13.22 -10.47 12.40
C ASN A 26 14.52 -11.19 12.84
N GLY A 27 15.45 -11.45 11.92
CA GLY A 27 16.74 -12.06 12.23
C GLY A 27 17.58 -11.20 13.15
N GLU A 28 17.66 -9.90 12.89
CA GLU A 28 18.38 -8.95 13.74
C GLU A 28 17.75 -8.85 15.14
N ARG A 29 16.41 -8.90 15.24
CA ARG A 29 15.70 -8.92 16.53
C ARG A 29 16.08 -10.15 17.34
N ILE A 30 15.99 -11.33 16.74
CA ILE A 30 16.36 -12.60 17.38
C ILE A 30 17.84 -12.58 17.82
N LEU A 31 18.73 -12.06 16.97
CA LEU A 31 20.15 -12.00 17.27
C LEU A 31 20.45 -11.04 18.43
N SER A 32 19.89 -9.83 18.38
CA SER A 32 20.00 -8.84 19.46
C SER A 32 19.43 -9.40 20.78
N ASP A 33 18.29 -10.10 20.71
CA ASP A 33 17.67 -10.73 21.88
C ASP A 33 18.54 -11.83 22.48
N TYR A 34 19.19 -12.63 21.64
CA TYR A 34 20.07 -13.71 22.09
C TYR A 34 21.40 -13.19 22.65
N VAL A 35 22.07 -12.28 21.94
CA VAL A 35 23.42 -11.78 22.31
C VAL A 35 23.36 -10.89 23.53
N PHE A 36 22.32 -10.05 23.66
CA PHE A 36 22.17 -9.08 24.75
C PHE A 36 21.08 -9.47 25.75
N ALA A 37 20.82 -10.77 25.91
CA ALA A 37 19.78 -11.31 26.80
C ALA A 37 19.87 -10.81 28.26
N SER A 38 21.07 -10.45 28.73
CA SER A 38 21.30 -9.97 30.10
C SER A 38 21.12 -8.46 30.30
N ASN A 39 20.91 -7.67 29.25
CA ASN A 39 20.74 -6.22 29.36
C ASN A 39 19.76 -5.67 28.32
N ASP A 40 18.54 -5.41 28.79
CA ASP A 40 17.42 -4.92 27.99
C ASP A 40 17.72 -3.60 27.28
N ALA A 41 18.41 -2.66 27.93
CA ALA A 41 18.71 -1.35 27.35
C ALA A 41 19.69 -1.46 26.17
N ILE A 42 20.72 -2.30 26.29
CA ILE A 42 21.69 -2.53 25.21
C ILE A 42 21.03 -3.30 24.06
N ARG A 43 20.21 -4.30 24.38
CA ARG A 43 19.44 -5.07 23.40
C ARG A 43 18.56 -4.18 22.54
N GLU A 44 17.77 -3.31 23.17
CA GLU A 44 16.89 -2.37 22.48
C GLU A 44 17.69 -1.35 21.65
N SER A 45 18.73 -0.74 22.23
CA SER A 45 19.50 0.29 21.54
C SER A 45 20.26 -0.28 20.34
N CYS A 46 20.87 -1.46 20.47
CA CYS A 46 21.65 -2.08 19.41
C CYS A 46 20.77 -2.46 18.22
N PHE A 47 19.64 -3.11 18.47
CA PHE A 47 18.67 -3.42 17.43
C PHE A 47 18.19 -2.16 16.71
N THR A 48 17.86 -1.11 17.48
CA THR A 48 17.37 0.15 16.91
C THR A 48 18.43 0.83 16.06
N GLU A 49 19.69 0.90 16.51
CA GLU A 49 20.79 1.49 15.74
C GLU A 49 21.03 0.77 14.41
N ILE A 50 20.91 -0.56 14.37
CA ILE A 50 21.13 -1.35 13.14
C ILE A 50 19.94 -1.24 12.17
N SER A 51 18.71 -1.31 12.69
CA SER A 51 17.52 -1.50 11.86
C SER A 51 16.85 -0.19 11.41
N LYS A 52 16.96 0.88 12.22
CA LYS A 52 16.11 2.08 12.08
C LYS A 52 16.23 2.75 10.72
N ASP A 53 17.44 3.05 10.26
CA ASP A 53 17.62 3.79 9.00
C ASP A 53 17.15 2.96 7.79
N GLY A 54 17.39 1.65 7.82
CA GLY A 54 16.90 0.72 6.81
C GLY A 54 15.37 0.65 6.79
N ALA A 55 14.75 0.51 7.95
CA ALA A 55 13.29 0.47 8.09
C ALA A 55 12.64 1.80 7.68
N MET A 56 13.19 2.94 8.09
CA MET A 56 12.72 4.26 7.70
C MET A 56 12.82 4.46 6.18
N THR A 57 13.91 4.04 5.55
CA THR A 57 14.08 4.10 4.09
C THR A 57 13.06 3.21 3.38
N LEU A 58 12.87 1.99 3.86
CA LEU A 58 11.91 1.04 3.31
C LEU A 58 10.48 1.59 3.38
N PHE A 59 10.05 2.09 4.55
CA PHE A 59 8.68 2.54 4.76
C PHE A 59 8.41 3.97 4.30
N SER A 60 9.41 4.78 3.95
CA SER A 60 9.20 6.11 3.34
C SER A 60 9.02 6.07 1.82
N PHE A 61 9.55 5.03 1.14
CA PHE A 61 9.42 4.89 -0.31
C PHE A 61 7.95 4.91 -0.81
N PRO A 62 6.98 4.21 -0.19
CA PRO A 62 5.59 4.23 -0.64
C PRO A 62 4.94 5.61 -0.56
N GLU A 63 5.25 6.40 0.47
CA GLU A 63 4.81 7.80 0.56
C GLU A 63 5.34 8.63 -0.63
N ILE A 64 6.62 8.45 -0.98
CA ILE A 64 7.23 9.15 -2.13
C ILE A 64 6.53 8.75 -3.44
N VAL A 65 6.20 7.46 -3.61
CA VAL A 65 5.46 6.97 -4.76
C VAL A 65 4.06 7.59 -4.82
N ALA A 66 3.35 7.64 -3.68
CA ALA A 66 2.00 8.21 -3.58
C ALA A 66 1.96 9.67 -4.06
N LYS A 67 2.97 10.48 -3.72
CA LYS A 67 3.10 11.89 -4.14
C LYS A 67 3.36 12.07 -5.64
N ASN A 68 4.00 11.10 -6.30
CA ASN A 68 4.51 11.24 -7.66
C ASN A 68 3.67 10.51 -8.74
N SER A 69 2.56 9.89 -8.35
CA SER A 69 1.73 9.10 -9.26
C SER A 69 0.81 10.00 -10.11
N LYS A 70 1.09 10.09 -11.43
CA LYS A 70 0.09 10.59 -12.40
C LYS A 70 -1.12 9.65 -12.44
N LYS A 71 -2.29 10.16 -12.80
CA LYS A 71 -3.59 9.50 -12.62
C LYS A 71 -3.95 8.52 -13.75
N SER A 72 -3.23 7.39 -13.86
CA SER A 72 -3.62 6.27 -14.75
C SER A 72 -4.03 5.04 -13.95
N ALA A 73 -4.92 4.20 -14.50
CA ALA A 73 -5.40 2.99 -13.82
C ALA A 73 -4.26 2.06 -13.41
N GLU A 74 -3.24 1.89 -14.27
CA GLU A 74 -2.04 1.10 -13.96
C GLU A 74 -1.30 1.58 -12.69
N LYS A 75 -1.27 2.89 -12.47
CA LYS A 75 -0.62 3.48 -11.29
C LYS A 75 -1.43 3.22 -10.03
N VAL A 76 -2.76 3.29 -10.11
CA VAL A 76 -3.65 2.98 -8.99
C VAL A 76 -3.47 1.54 -8.53
N PHE A 77 -3.35 0.58 -9.46
CA PHE A 77 -3.07 -0.81 -9.10
C PHE A 77 -1.74 -0.95 -8.34
N ARG A 78 -0.69 -0.24 -8.78
CA ARG A 78 0.59 -0.28 -8.06
C ARG A 78 0.52 0.33 -6.67
N LEU A 79 -0.25 1.40 -6.48
CA LEU A 79 -0.49 1.96 -5.15
C LEU A 79 -1.25 0.97 -4.26
N LEU A 80 -2.24 0.26 -4.81
CA LEU A 80 -2.98 -0.79 -4.10
C LEU A 80 -2.09 -1.98 -3.71
N ASP A 81 -1.20 -2.41 -4.61
CA ASP A 81 -0.22 -3.46 -4.33
C ASP A 81 0.66 -3.06 -3.13
N MET A 82 1.21 -1.83 -3.14
CA MET A 82 2.02 -1.32 -2.04
C MET A 82 1.23 -1.18 -0.73
N TYR A 83 0.02 -0.62 -0.80
CA TYR A 83 -0.84 -0.46 0.38
C TYR A 83 -1.10 -1.81 1.04
N THR A 84 -1.43 -2.81 0.23
CA THR A 84 -1.79 -4.15 0.71
C THR A 84 -0.59 -4.85 1.30
N SER A 85 0.57 -4.73 0.65
CA SER A 85 1.82 -5.28 1.18
C SER A 85 2.17 -4.72 2.57
N ILE A 86 1.97 -3.41 2.81
CA ILE A 86 2.20 -2.85 4.16
C ILE A 86 1.16 -3.38 5.16
N VAL A 87 -0.13 -3.42 4.78
CA VAL A 87 -1.19 -3.97 5.66
C VAL A 87 -0.92 -5.42 6.06
N GLU A 88 -0.46 -6.25 5.11
CA GLU A 88 -0.12 -7.65 5.36
C GLU A 88 1.05 -7.81 6.34
N HIS A 89 2.00 -6.87 6.33
CA HIS A 89 3.14 -6.87 7.24
C HIS A 89 2.90 -6.08 8.54
N CYS A 90 1.75 -5.43 8.74
CA CYS A 90 1.46 -4.69 9.97
C CYS A 90 1.68 -5.52 11.25
N PRO A 91 1.23 -6.78 11.35
CA PRO A 91 1.47 -7.61 12.53
C PRO A 91 2.97 -7.83 12.77
N ASP A 92 3.72 -8.10 11.71
CA ASP A 92 5.17 -8.32 11.78
C ASP A 92 5.91 -7.03 12.17
N ILE A 93 5.45 -5.87 11.68
CA ILE A 93 6.00 -4.56 12.03
C ILE A 93 5.80 -4.29 13.53
N GLU A 94 4.61 -4.51 14.08
CA GLU A 94 4.34 -4.32 15.51
C GLU A 94 5.15 -5.30 16.38
N ALA A 95 5.30 -6.56 15.93
CA ALA A 95 6.07 -7.56 16.65
C ALA A 95 7.59 -7.32 16.60
N THR A 96 8.09 -6.79 15.48
CA THR A 96 9.51 -6.52 15.27
C THR A 96 9.94 -5.20 15.92
N PHE A 97 9.05 -4.21 16.00
CA PHE A 97 9.30 -2.87 16.53
C PHE A 97 8.39 -2.47 17.73
N PRO A 98 8.23 -3.30 18.79
CA PRO A 98 7.33 -3.06 19.91
C PRO A 98 7.70 -1.87 20.80
N PHE A 99 8.96 -1.42 20.84
CA PHE A 99 9.39 -0.42 21.82
C PHE A 99 9.03 1.01 21.40
N ASP A 100 8.99 1.91 22.38
CA ASP A 100 8.68 3.33 22.15
C ASP A 100 9.78 4.05 21.36
N SER A 101 11.05 3.66 21.56
CA SER A 101 12.19 4.16 20.78
C SER A 101 12.08 3.84 19.28
N GLU A 102 11.33 2.78 18.94
CA GLU A 102 11.10 2.28 17.59
C GLU A 102 9.77 2.79 17.00
N SER A 103 8.95 3.50 17.78
CA SER A 103 7.62 3.99 17.38
C SER A 103 7.63 4.85 16.10
N VAL A 104 8.74 5.52 15.81
CA VAL A 104 8.93 6.30 14.58
C VAL A 104 8.83 5.44 13.32
N ILE A 105 9.28 4.18 13.38
CA ILE A 105 9.22 3.23 12.27
C ILE A 105 7.77 2.83 11.99
N ARG A 106 7.03 2.46 13.06
CA ARG A 106 5.60 2.15 12.98
C ARG A 106 4.78 3.33 12.45
N SER A 107 5.09 4.53 12.96
CA SER A 107 4.47 5.77 12.50
C SER A 107 4.76 6.07 11.03
N GLN A 108 5.98 5.80 10.54
CA GLN A 108 6.32 5.96 9.14
C GLN A 108 5.55 4.98 8.23
N ALA A 109 5.43 3.72 8.63
CA ALA A 109 4.62 2.73 7.91
C ALA A 109 3.14 3.15 7.82
N LEU A 110 2.58 3.61 8.94
CA LEU A 110 1.21 4.13 9.00
C LEU A 110 1.03 5.39 8.13
N THR A 111 1.99 6.31 8.16
CA THR A 111 1.99 7.52 7.33
C THR A 111 1.96 7.14 5.85
N SER A 112 2.77 6.16 5.44
CA SER A 112 2.75 5.63 4.08
C SER A 112 1.40 5.02 3.70
N LEU A 113 0.78 4.23 4.59
CA LEU A 113 -0.57 3.71 4.37
C LEU A 113 -1.60 4.83 4.16
N VAL A 114 -1.58 5.86 5.01
CA VAL A 114 -2.50 7.01 4.90
C VAL A 114 -2.30 7.70 3.55
N LYS A 115 -1.06 7.98 3.17
CA LYS A 115 -0.73 8.69 1.92
C LYS A 115 -1.08 7.89 0.68
N LEU A 116 -0.82 6.58 0.69
CA LEU A 116 -1.28 5.66 -0.36
C LEU A 116 -2.81 5.65 -0.45
N GLY A 117 -3.50 5.52 0.68
CA GLY A 117 -4.97 5.51 0.73
C GLY A 117 -5.60 6.81 0.24
N GLU A 118 -5.02 7.96 0.59
CA GLU A 118 -5.39 9.28 0.03
C GLU A 118 -5.23 9.29 -1.49
N SER A 119 -4.05 8.89 -1.99
CA SER A 119 -3.75 8.88 -3.42
C SER A 119 -4.68 7.96 -4.22
N ILE A 120 -4.96 6.76 -3.71
CA ILE A 120 -5.91 5.80 -4.29
C ILE A 120 -7.32 6.41 -4.35
N ARG A 121 -7.81 6.98 -3.24
CA ARG A 121 -9.14 7.61 -3.19
C ARG A 121 -9.26 8.75 -4.19
N THR A 122 -8.27 9.64 -4.24
CA THR A 122 -8.24 10.75 -5.21
C THR A 122 -8.26 10.22 -6.64
N ALA A 123 -7.45 9.22 -6.97
CA ALA A 123 -7.42 8.66 -8.31
C ALA A 123 -8.74 8.00 -8.70
N LEU A 124 -9.41 7.30 -7.78
CA LEU A 124 -10.73 6.71 -8.01
C LEU A 124 -11.80 7.78 -8.24
N SER A 125 -11.85 8.83 -7.41
CA SER A 125 -12.80 9.93 -7.57
C SER A 125 -12.62 10.68 -8.89
N GLU A 126 -11.38 10.91 -9.30
CA GLU A 126 -11.11 11.60 -10.57
C GLU A 126 -11.47 10.76 -11.78
N PHE A 127 -11.22 9.46 -11.71
CA PHE A 127 -11.67 8.53 -12.73
C PHE A 127 -13.20 8.56 -12.84
N GLU A 128 -13.93 8.71 -11.72
CA GLU A 128 -15.41 8.71 -11.69
C GLU A 128 -15.94 9.98 -12.35
N ILE A 129 -15.30 11.12 -12.07
CA ILE A 129 -15.59 12.40 -12.71
C ILE A 129 -15.33 12.35 -14.22
N SER A 130 -14.24 11.72 -14.66
CA SER A 130 -13.91 11.59 -16.08
C SER A 130 -14.98 10.79 -16.84
N LEU A 131 -15.51 9.70 -16.24
CA LEU A 131 -16.62 8.95 -16.84
C LEU A 131 -17.87 9.79 -17.05
N LEU A 132 -18.29 10.51 -16.01
CA LEU A 132 -19.53 11.30 -16.05
C LEU A 132 -19.45 12.40 -17.12
N LYS A 133 -18.24 12.89 -17.41
CA LYS A 133 -17.98 13.87 -18.47
C LYS A 133 -17.90 13.24 -19.87
N GLU A 134 -17.47 11.98 -20.00
CA GLU A 134 -17.39 11.26 -21.28
C GLU A 134 -18.73 10.69 -21.74
N SER A 135 -19.58 10.25 -20.81
CA SER A 135 -20.94 9.76 -21.11
C SER A 135 -21.82 10.83 -21.76
N SER A 136 -21.45 12.11 -21.64
CA SER A 136 -22.13 13.24 -22.27
C SER A 136 -21.63 13.55 -23.69
N LYS A 137 -20.60 12.86 -24.21
CA LYS A 137 -19.99 13.22 -25.51
C LYS A 137 -19.90 12.12 -26.57
N THR A 138 -19.72 10.83 -26.24
CA THR A 138 -19.77 9.74 -27.27
C THR A 138 -19.83 8.33 -26.64
N ILE A 139 -20.63 7.43 -27.23
CA ILE A 139 -20.89 6.05 -26.75
C ILE A 139 -19.62 5.17 -26.72
N ILE A 140 -18.72 5.31 -27.70
CA ILE A 140 -17.55 4.43 -27.82
C ILE A 140 -16.49 4.72 -26.74
N ALA A 141 -16.22 6.00 -26.44
CA ALA A 141 -15.29 6.37 -25.36
C ALA A 141 -15.81 5.92 -23.98
N ALA A 142 -17.12 6.05 -23.76
CA ALA A 142 -17.78 5.58 -22.54
C ALA A 142 -17.66 4.05 -22.36
N THR A 143 -17.71 3.26 -23.44
CA THR A 143 -17.55 1.79 -23.32
C THR A 143 -16.14 1.36 -22.94
N TYR A 144 -15.09 1.97 -23.50
CA TYR A 144 -13.70 1.64 -23.13
C TYR A 144 -13.37 2.05 -21.70
N SER A 145 -13.82 3.23 -21.26
CA SER A 145 -13.61 3.67 -19.89
C SER A 145 -14.43 2.81 -18.91
N GLN A 146 -15.65 2.40 -19.24
CA GLN A 146 -16.47 1.49 -18.43
C GLN A 146 -15.89 0.07 -18.30
N ILE A 147 -15.31 -0.50 -19.37
CA ILE A 147 -14.60 -1.79 -19.29
C ILE A 147 -13.34 -1.67 -18.41
N SER A 148 -12.64 -0.55 -18.47
CA SER A 148 -11.52 -0.27 -17.54
C SER A 148 -12.00 -0.18 -16.09
N TRP A 149 -13.22 0.31 -15.84
CA TRP A 149 -13.83 0.35 -14.51
C TRP A 149 -14.24 -1.01 -13.99
N GLU A 150 -14.87 -1.84 -14.82
CA GLU A 150 -15.26 -3.19 -14.42
C GLU A 150 -14.02 -4.04 -14.11
N ASN A 151 -12.95 -3.89 -14.90
CA ASN A 151 -11.67 -4.55 -14.61
C ASN A 151 -11.00 -4.01 -13.34
N LEU A 152 -11.01 -2.69 -13.12
CA LEU A 152 -10.53 -2.06 -11.87
C LEU A 152 -11.35 -2.51 -10.67
N PHE A 153 -12.67 -2.61 -10.81
CA PHE A 153 -13.58 -3.03 -9.76
C PHE A 153 -13.46 -4.52 -9.45
N LEU A 154 -13.38 -5.39 -10.47
CA LEU A 154 -13.16 -6.83 -10.31
C LEU A 154 -11.81 -7.11 -9.67
N ARG A 155 -10.75 -6.42 -10.11
CA ARG A 155 -9.43 -6.52 -9.47
C ARG A 155 -9.43 -5.97 -8.05
N LEU A 156 -10.08 -4.83 -7.80
CA LEU A 156 -10.32 -4.33 -6.45
C LEU A 156 -11.08 -5.35 -5.61
N LYS A 157 -12.09 -6.05 -6.15
CA LYS A 157 -12.89 -7.06 -5.44
C LYS A 157 -12.06 -8.30 -5.09
N VAL A 158 -11.16 -8.72 -5.97
CA VAL A 158 -10.16 -9.78 -5.72
C VAL A 158 -9.14 -9.35 -4.67
N HIS A 159 -8.63 -8.11 -4.76
CA HIS A 159 -7.66 -7.53 -3.83
C HIS A 159 -8.28 -7.26 -2.44
N CYS A 160 -9.54 -6.83 -2.40
CA CYS A 160 -10.32 -6.53 -1.19
C CYS A 160 -10.83 -7.77 -0.45
N ARG A 161 -10.31 -8.98 -0.73
CA ARG A 161 -10.47 -10.10 0.22
C ARG A 161 -9.90 -9.75 1.60
N ASN A 162 -8.99 -8.78 1.67
CA ASN A 162 -8.61 -8.09 2.90
C ASN A 162 -9.66 -7.03 3.28
N HIS A 163 -10.34 -7.25 4.42
CA HIS A 163 -11.46 -6.43 4.92
C HIS A 163 -11.13 -4.91 5.02
N THR A 164 -9.86 -4.57 5.18
CA THR A 164 -9.33 -3.20 5.32
C THR A 164 -9.45 -2.38 4.04
N LEU A 165 -9.32 -3.00 2.87
CA LEU A 165 -9.37 -2.30 1.58
C LEU A 165 -10.79 -1.86 1.19
N ALA A 166 -11.81 -2.51 1.76
CA ALA A 166 -13.22 -2.13 1.55
C ALA A 166 -13.55 -0.72 2.10
N LEU A 167 -12.72 -0.19 3.01
CA LEU A 167 -12.84 1.16 3.56
C LEU A 167 -12.28 2.24 2.61
N LEU A 168 -11.41 1.87 1.66
CA LEU A 168 -10.85 2.81 0.69
C LEU A 168 -11.79 3.09 -0.50
N ILE A 169 -12.84 2.29 -0.68
CA ILE A 169 -13.78 2.44 -1.80
C ILE A 169 -14.83 3.52 -1.46
N PRO A 170 -14.95 4.59 -2.26
CA PRO A 170 -16.02 5.60 -2.12
C PRO A 170 -17.42 4.99 -1.97
N MET A 171 -18.28 5.59 -1.15
CA MET A 171 -19.64 5.10 -0.91
C MET A 171 -20.50 5.02 -2.19
N SER A 172 -20.27 5.90 -3.17
CA SER A 172 -20.93 5.88 -4.49
C SER A 172 -20.66 4.56 -5.24
N LEU A 173 -19.44 4.05 -5.15
CA LEU A 173 -19.02 2.78 -5.76
C LEU A 173 -19.48 1.56 -4.97
N ARG A 174 -19.79 1.72 -3.68
CA ARG A 174 -20.37 0.67 -2.85
C ARG A 174 -21.83 0.36 -3.20
N HIS A 175 -22.58 1.31 -3.79
CA HIS A 175 -23.98 1.11 -4.18
C HIS A 175 -24.18 0.59 -5.61
N ARG A 176 -23.22 0.79 -6.52
CA ARG A 176 -23.23 0.13 -7.84
C ARG A 176 -23.03 -1.41 -7.74
N ARG A 177 -22.79 -1.91 -6.52
CA ARG A 177 -22.67 -3.31 -6.09
C ARG A 177 -23.97 -4.13 -6.25
N SER A 178 -25.14 -3.52 -6.47
CA SER A 178 -26.41 -4.26 -6.53
C SER A 178 -27.00 -4.44 -7.94
N HIS A 179 -26.50 -3.76 -8.97
CA HIS A 179 -27.13 -3.80 -10.30
C HIS A 179 -26.60 -4.90 -11.23
N SER A 180 -25.42 -5.46 -10.95
CA SER A 180 -24.83 -6.54 -11.74
C SER A 180 -25.14 -7.96 -11.21
N ASP A 181 -25.73 -8.07 -10.01
CA ASP A 181 -26.07 -9.36 -9.39
C ASP A 181 -27.58 -9.71 -9.54
N LEU A 182 -28.30 -9.02 -10.43
CA LEU A 182 -29.73 -9.26 -10.73
C LEU A 182 -29.98 -9.92 -12.10
N HIS A 183 -28.92 -10.27 -12.84
CA HIS A 183 -29.00 -11.11 -14.04
C HIS A 183 -27.93 -12.19 -13.99
N GLY A 184 -28.26 -13.29 -13.31
CA GLY A 184 -27.50 -14.52 -13.22
C GLY A 184 -28.28 -15.55 -12.44
#